data_AF-A0A964JBQ5-F1
#
_entry.id   AF-A0A964JBQ5-F1
#
_cell.length_a   1.000
_cell.length_b   1.000
_cell.length_c   1.000
_cell.angle_alpha   90.00
_cell.angle_beta   90.00
_cell.angle_gamma   90.00
#
_symmetry.space_group_name_H-M   'P 1'
#
loop_
_entity.id
_entity.type
_entity.pdbx_description
1 polymer ?
#
loop_
_entity_poly.entity_id
_entity_poly.type
_entity_poly.pdbx_seq_one_letter_code
_entity_poly.pdbx_strand_id
1 'polypeptide(L)'
;MTPADTVSDTRSTDLLAAIVSAEVVDLDGLQRDSVEQAGRAVAQIKDAIASLALKHRGTAADAVANIHRATFASAADAVACAVALQDALDECNKGLGEGD
;
A
#
# COMPACT_ATOMS: atom_id res chain seq x y z
N MET A 1 -52.43 -5.56 -0.66
CA MET A 1 -51.33 -6.54 -0.71
C MET A 1 -50.19 -5.88 -1.48
N THR A 2 -49.36 -5.14 -0.77
CA THR A 2 -48.17 -4.45 -1.28
C THR A 2 -46.98 -5.41 -1.17
N PRO A 3 -46.12 -5.56 -2.19
CA PRO A 3 -44.92 -6.37 -2.04
C PRO A 3 -44.03 -5.66 -1.03
N ALA A 4 -43.60 -6.41 -0.02
CA ALA A 4 -42.59 -5.96 0.91
C ALA A 4 -41.33 -5.60 0.11
N ASP A 5 -40.85 -4.37 0.29
CA ASP A 5 -39.51 -3.97 -0.10
C ASP A 5 -38.53 -4.96 0.54
N THR A 6 -38.01 -5.88 -0.27
CA THR A 6 -36.84 -6.66 0.07
C THR A 6 -35.67 -5.69 0.12
N VAL A 7 -35.53 -4.99 1.25
CA VAL A 7 -34.28 -4.35 1.62
C VAL A 7 -33.25 -5.47 1.62
N SER A 8 -32.44 -5.52 0.56
CA SER A 8 -31.24 -6.34 0.55
C SER A 8 -30.37 -5.83 1.67
N ASP A 9 -30.45 -6.56 2.78
CA ASP A 9 -29.57 -6.45 3.92
C ASP A 9 -28.16 -6.81 3.43
N THR A 10 -27.53 -5.84 2.75
CA THR A 10 -26.09 -5.73 2.67
C THR A 10 -25.64 -5.28 4.05
N ARG A 11 -25.84 -6.15 5.03
CA ARG A 11 -24.91 -6.27 6.14
C ARG A 11 -23.57 -6.52 5.48
N SER A 12 -22.85 -5.43 5.15
CA SER A 12 -21.40 -5.43 5.10
C SER A 12 -21.01 -6.08 6.41
N THR A 13 -20.70 -7.36 6.33
CA THR A 13 -19.85 -7.97 7.33
C THR A 13 -18.55 -7.21 7.13
N ASP A 14 -18.41 -6.09 7.85
CA ASP A 14 -17.22 -5.27 7.86
C ASP A 14 -16.10 -6.20 8.29
N LEU A 15 -15.46 -6.82 7.29
CA LEU A 15 -14.28 -7.63 7.47
C LEU A 15 -13.27 -6.69 8.08
N LEU A 16 -13.04 -6.81 9.39
CA LEU A 16 -11.95 -6.13 10.07
C LEU A 16 -10.68 -6.50 9.33
N ALA A 17 -10.19 -5.57 8.51
CA ALA A 17 -9.01 -5.73 7.71
C ALA A 17 -7.88 -4.92 8.34
N ALA A 18 -6.76 -5.57 8.60
CA ALA A 18 -5.52 -4.85 8.84
C ALA A 18 -5.07 -4.24 7.51
N ILE A 19 -4.63 -2.98 7.54
CA ILE A 19 -4.24 -2.24 6.34
C ILE A 19 -2.80 -1.80 6.51
N VAL A 20 -1.97 -2.13 5.53
CA VAL A 20 -0.65 -1.53 5.36
C VAL A 20 -0.76 -0.44 4.30
N SER A 21 -0.19 0.72 4.58
CA SER A 21 -0.09 1.83 3.65
C SER A 21 1.33 2.36 3.63
N ALA A 22 1.86 2.70 2.45
CA ALA A 22 3.15 3.35 2.30
C ALA A 22 3.11 4.42 1.21
N GLU A 23 3.95 5.42 1.37
CA GLU A 23 4.16 6.51 0.42
C GLU A 23 5.63 6.95 0.44
N VAL A 24 6.06 7.65 -0.61
CA VAL A 24 7.38 8.29 -0.65
C VAL A 24 7.34 9.54 0.23
N VAL A 25 8.25 9.63 1.19
CA VAL A 25 8.43 10.85 2.01
C VAL A 25 8.96 11.99 1.13
N ASP A 26 8.38 13.18 1.27
CA ASP A 26 8.71 14.38 0.48
C ASP A 26 8.78 14.13 -1.03
N LEU A 27 7.75 13.44 -1.57
CA LEU A 27 7.65 13.18 -3.00
C LEU A 27 7.71 14.48 -3.83
N ASP A 28 7.14 15.57 -3.33
CA ASP A 28 7.17 16.87 -4.01
C ASP A 28 8.59 17.45 -4.09
N GLY A 29 9.41 17.27 -3.05
CA GLY A 29 10.84 17.58 -3.08
C GLY A 29 11.59 16.75 -4.12
N LEU A 30 11.41 15.43 -4.05
CA LEU A 30 12.03 14.52 -5.01
C LEU A 30 11.61 14.81 -6.46
N GLN A 31 10.37 15.20 -6.70
CA GLN A 31 9.90 15.61 -8.03
C GLN A 31 10.52 16.93 -8.51
N ARG A 32 10.73 17.88 -7.59
CA ARG A 32 11.41 19.16 -7.90
C ARG A 32 12.85 18.92 -8.34
N ASP A 33 13.53 17.98 -7.70
CA ASP A 33 14.93 17.66 -8.00
C ASP A 33 15.06 16.73 -9.22
N SER A 34 14.20 15.70 -9.31
CA SER A 34 14.18 14.75 -10.42
C SER A 34 12.84 14.01 -10.54
N VAL A 35 12.03 14.42 -11.51
CA VAL A 35 10.76 13.75 -11.87
C VAL A 35 10.97 12.26 -12.19
N GLU A 36 12.10 11.91 -12.80
CA GLU A 36 12.42 10.52 -13.17
C GLU A 36 12.71 9.66 -11.93
N GLN A 37 13.50 10.18 -10.96
CA GLN A 37 13.74 9.50 -9.70
C GLN A 37 12.46 9.37 -8.87
N ALA A 38 11.63 10.41 -8.84
CA ALA A 38 10.33 10.36 -8.18
C ALA A 38 9.40 9.30 -8.78
N GLY A 39 9.33 9.22 -10.11
CA GLY A 39 8.55 8.19 -10.80
C GLY A 39 9.06 6.77 -10.50
N ARG A 40 10.38 6.58 -10.45
CA ARG A 40 10.97 5.29 -10.05
C ARG A 40 10.65 4.92 -8.60
N ALA A 41 10.78 5.85 -7.66
CA ALA A 41 10.49 5.60 -6.24
C ALA A 41 9.04 5.17 -6.03
N VAL A 42 8.09 5.86 -6.68
CA VAL A 42 6.66 5.50 -6.64
C VAL A 42 6.42 4.12 -7.24
N ALA A 43 7.02 3.81 -8.40
CA ALA A 43 6.88 2.49 -9.02
C ALA A 43 7.44 1.37 -8.12
N GLN A 44 8.59 1.60 -7.48
CA GLN A 44 9.20 0.64 -6.56
C GLN A 44 8.33 0.35 -5.34
N ILE A 45 7.77 1.39 -4.68
CA ILE A 45 6.84 1.18 -3.56
C ILE A 45 5.62 0.38 -4.00
N LYS A 46 5.04 0.72 -5.16
CA LYS A 46 3.88 0.02 -5.72
C LYS A 46 4.17 -1.46 -5.93
N ASP A 47 5.28 -1.78 -6.58
CA ASP A 47 5.66 -3.16 -6.91
C ASP A 47 6.05 -3.95 -5.65
N ALA A 48 6.74 -3.30 -4.70
CA ALA A 48 7.11 -3.89 -3.42
C ALA A 48 5.87 -4.24 -2.58
N ILE A 49 4.91 -3.31 -2.44
CA ILE A 49 3.66 -3.58 -1.73
C ILE A 49 2.87 -4.71 -2.39
N ALA A 50 2.74 -4.70 -3.72
CA ALA A 50 1.99 -5.75 -4.42
C ALA A 50 2.61 -7.14 -4.20
N SER A 51 3.94 -7.23 -4.34
CA SER A 51 4.68 -8.48 -4.20
C SER A 51 4.67 -9.00 -2.75
N LEU A 52 4.93 -8.11 -1.79
CA LEU A 52 4.98 -8.48 -0.36
C LEU A 52 3.61 -8.78 0.21
N ALA A 53 2.57 -8.03 -0.19
CA ALA A 53 1.21 -8.34 0.21
C ALA A 53 0.85 -9.78 -0.18
N LEU A 54 1.11 -10.17 -1.43
CA LEU A 54 0.86 -11.54 -1.88
C LEU A 54 1.65 -12.58 -1.07
N LYS A 55 2.95 -12.33 -0.82
CA LYS A 55 3.81 -13.20 -0.02
C LYS A 55 3.29 -13.38 1.41
N HIS A 56 2.68 -12.34 1.98
CA HIS A 56 2.14 -12.32 3.34
C HIS A 56 0.62 -12.52 3.38
N ARG A 57 0.02 -13.18 2.38
CA ARG A 57 -1.42 -13.53 2.35
C ARG A 57 -2.37 -12.32 2.40
N GLY A 58 -1.89 -11.15 1.99
CA GLY A 58 -2.69 -9.95 1.76
C GLY A 58 -3.02 -9.75 0.29
N THR A 59 -3.81 -8.71 0.05
CA THR A 59 -4.23 -8.28 -1.29
C THR A 59 -3.84 -6.82 -1.47
N ALA A 60 -3.17 -6.50 -2.58
CA ALA A 60 -2.91 -5.11 -2.94
C ALA A 60 -4.25 -4.40 -3.19
N ALA A 61 -4.41 -3.22 -2.61
CA ALA A 61 -5.60 -2.39 -2.78
C ALA A 61 -5.29 -1.22 -3.72
N ASP A 62 -6.35 -0.64 -4.29
CA ASP A 62 -6.22 0.56 -5.11
C ASP A 62 -5.49 1.67 -4.33
N ALA A 63 -4.53 2.29 -4.99
CA ALA A 63 -3.82 3.43 -4.45
C ALA A 63 -4.72 4.67 -4.48
N VAL A 64 -4.70 5.46 -3.40
CA VAL A 64 -5.35 6.77 -3.37
C VAL A 64 -4.23 7.81 -3.34
N ALA A 65 -4.18 8.66 -4.37
CA ALA A 65 -3.05 9.56 -4.62
C ALA A 65 -1.71 8.79 -4.73
N ASN A 66 -0.70 9.17 -3.93
CA ASN A 66 0.63 8.55 -3.83
C ASN A 66 0.71 7.47 -2.74
N ILE A 67 -0.40 7.13 -2.10
CA ILE A 67 -0.45 6.14 -1.02
C ILE A 67 -0.81 4.78 -1.59
N HIS A 68 0.16 3.86 -1.53
CA HIS A 68 0.00 2.47 -1.93
C HIS A 68 -0.45 1.63 -0.73
N ARG A 69 -1.39 0.70 -0.95
CA ARG A 69 -2.07 -0.01 0.13
C ARG A 69 -2.17 -1.50 -0.12
N ALA A 70 -2.26 -2.25 0.98
CA ALA A 70 -2.64 -3.65 0.97
C ALA A 70 -3.53 -3.97 2.19
N THR A 71 -4.45 -4.89 2.00
CA THR A 71 -5.38 -5.36 3.04
C THR A 71 -5.07 -6.80 3.43
N PHE A 72 -5.27 -7.10 4.71
CA PHE A 72 -4.95 -8.38 5.31
C PHE A 72 -6.07 -8.78 6.27
N ALA A 73 -6.41 -10.08 6.29
CA ALA A 73 -7.31 -10.63 7.29
C ALA A 73 -6.65 -10.84 8.66
N SER A 74 -5.31 -10.73 8.73
CA SER A 74 -4.50 -10.96 9.93
C SER A 74 -3.58 -9.78 10.19
N ALA A 75 -3.62 -9.24 11.41
CA ALA A 75 -2.71 -8.19 11.84
C ALA A 75 -1.25 -8.66 11.88
N ALA A 76 -1.00 -9.92 12.24
CA ALA A 76 0.35 -10.48 12.24
C ALA A 76 0.95 -10.54 10.82
N ASP A 77 0.12 -10.90 9.84
CA ASP A 77 0.53 -10.92 8.43
C ASP A 77 0.79 -9.51 7.89
N ALA A 78 -0.06 -8.55 8.26
CA ALA A 78 0.14 -7.14 7.94
C ALA A 78 1.45 -6.59 8.53
N VAL A 79 1.75 -6.88 9.79
CA VAL A 79 3.00 -6.44 10.44
C VAL A 79 4.22 -7.10 9.78
N ALA A 80 4.16 -8.40 9.50
CA ALA A 80 5.25 -9.08 8.79
C ALA A 80 5.49 -8.48 7.39
N CYS A 81 4.41 -8.14 6.68
CA CYS A 81 4.51 -7.44 5.40
C CYS A 81 5.13 -6.05 5.55
N ALA A 82 4.74 -5.28 6.58
CA ALA A 82 5.24 -3.93 6.82
C ALA A 82 6.74 -3.92 7.16
N VAL A 83 7.21 -4.89 7.94
CA VAL A 83 8.65 -5.05 8.24
C VAL A 83 9.43 -5.38 6.96
N ALA A 84 8.97 -6.38 6.20
CA ALA A 84 9.62 -6.75 4.94
C ALA A 84 9.60 -5.61 3.91
N LEU A 85 8.58 -4.74 3.95
CA LEU A 85 8.50 -3.56 3.10
C LEU A 85 9.55 -2.53 3.49
N GLN A 86 9.77 -2.28 4.78
CA GLN A 86 10.84 -1.37 5.24
C GLN A 86 12.21 -1.88 4.78
N ASP A 87 12.50 -3.17 4.94
CA ASP A 87 13.77 -3.76 4.48
C ASP A 87 13.97 -3.57 2.96
N ALA A 88 12.91 -3.77 2.17
CA ALA A 88 12.96 -3.59 0.72
C ALA A 88 13.20 -2.12 0.32
N LEU A 89 12.56 -1.18 1.01
CA LEU A 89 12.70 0.24 0.75
C LEU A 89 14.05 0.78 1.20
N ASP A 90 14.62 0.28 2.29
CA ASP A 90 15.98 0.63 2.72
C ASP A 90 17.00 0.25 1.65
N GLU A 91 16.84 -0.91 1.01
CA GLU A 91 17.70 -1.30 -0.11
C GLU A 91 17.50 -0.41 -1.34
N CYS A 92 16.25 -0.03 -1.66
CA CYS A 92 15.98 0.94 -2.73
C CYS A 92 16.61 2.32 -2.45
N ASN A 93 16.53 2.79 -1.20
CA ASN A 93 17.03 4.10 -0.80
C ASN A 93 18.56 4.21 -0.88
N LYS A 94 19.31 3.12 -0.64
CA LYS A 94 20.77 3.09 -0.87
C LYS A 94 21.15 3.44 -2.31
N GLY A 95 20.26 3.17 -3.27
CA GLY A 95 20.46 3.51 -4.68
C GLY A 95 20.10 4.94 -5.07
N LEU A 96 19.49 5.72 -4.18
CA LEU A 96 19.03 7.09 -4.47
C LEU A 96 20.07 8.16 -4.12
N GLY A 97 21.12 7.82 -3.38
CA GLY A 97 22.12 8.77 -2.88
C GLY A 97 21.57 9.61 -1.72
N GLU A 98 22.42 9.98 -0.77
CA GLU A 98 22.06 10.99 0.22
C GLU A 98 22.05 12.35 -0.51
N GLY A 99 20.91 13.04 -0.53
CA GLY A 99 20.88 14.42 -1.01
C GLY A 99 21.70 15.29 -0.06
N ASP A 100 22.69 16.01 -0.61
CA ASP A 100 23.48 17.04 0.08
C ASP A 100 22.61 18.20 0.59
#